data_AF-A0A1J6JYM9-F1
#
_entry.id   AF-A0A1J6JYM9-F1
#
_cell.length_a   1.000
_cell.length_b   1.000
_cell.length_c   1.000
_cell.angle_alpha   90.00
_cell.angle_beta   90.00
_cell.angle_gamma   90.00
#
_symmetry.space_group_name_H-M   'P 1'
#
loop_
_entity.id
_entity.type
_entity.pdbx_description
1 polymer ?
#
loop_
_entity_poly.entity_id
_entity_poly.type
_entity_poly.pdbx_seq_one_letter_code
_entity_poly.pdbx_strand_id
1 'polypeptide(L)'
;MGIPRNTGEGVDVLSERAKMMRDAVEKSQSITDNVVNILGSFDHRLSALDTAMRPTQIRTHAIRKAHGNIDKTLKAAEVILSQFDISRQAEVKILKGPHEDLESYLQAIEQLRNNIRFFSNNKSFKSSDGVLNHANSLLAKAISKLEEEFKQLLLSYSKPVEPDRLFECLPNSMRPSSGSPGHQESSGKNRLSNSNAEQNGAENAVFTPPTLIPPRILPLLHDLAQQMVQAGHQQQFVKIYRDTRSPVLEESLRLLGVEKLSKDDVQKMQWEVLEAKIGNWIHFMRIAVKLLFSGEHKVCDQIFEGFDSLKDQCFAEVTTTSVAMLLSFGDAIAKSKRSPEKLFVLLDMYEIMRELHSEIESLFIGKACTEIRESAFGLTKQLAQTAQETFSDFEEAVEKDATKTAVSDGTVHPLTSYVINYVKFLFEFMKYSNSGGVDGQNSSGVSRSIVKDRFKTFNVQFEELHQRQTQWTVPDTELRESLRLAVAEVLLPAYRSFIKRFGPLVESGKNSQKYIRYSAEDLDRMLGEFFEGKTLNEPKR
;
A
#
# COMPACT_ATOMS: atom_id res chain seq x y z
N MET A 1 -97.75 -76.47 96.34
CA MET A 1 -98.76 -76.02 95.35
C MET A 1 -99.00 -74.55 95.59
N GLY A 2 -98.87 -73.72 94.56
CA GLY A 2 -99.06 -72.27 94.67
C GLY A 2 -98.03 -71.56 93.81
N ILE A 3 -98.38 -71.34 92.54
CA ILE A 3 -97.73 -70.32 91.71
C ILE A 3 -98.80 -69.25 91.51
N PRO A 4 -98.43 -67.97 91.66
CA PRO A 4 -98.70 -67.06 90.57
C PRO A 4 -97.44 -66.33 90.11
N ARG A 5 -97.41 -66.13 88.79
CA ARG A 5 -96.42 -65.41 87.99
C ARG A 5 -96.76 -63.91 87.97
N ASN A 6 -95.75 -63.06 87.92
CA ASN A 6 -95.87 -61.67 87.47
C ASN A 6 -94.74 -61.37 86.45
N THR A 7 -95.07 -61.26 85.16
CA THR A 7 -94.15 -60.94 84.05
C THR A 7 -94.88 -60.10 82.99
N GLY A 8 -95.44 -58.94 83.37
CA GLY A 8 -96.24 -58.08 82.48
C GLY A 8 -95.59 -56.76 82.06
N GLU A 9 -94.70 -56.16 82.87
CA GLU A 9 -94.32 -54.74 82.68
C GLU A 9 -93.21 -54.48 81.65
N GLY A 10 -92.43 -55.50 81.25
CA GLY A 10 -91.33 -55.31 80.30
C GLY A 10 -91.77 -55.20 78.83
N VAL A 11 -92.96 -55.72 78.49
CA VAL A 11 -93.44 -55.82 77.10
C VAL A 11 -94.04 -54.49 76.62
N ASP A 12 -94.71 -53.75 77.50
CA ASP A 12 -95.30 -52.44 77.17
C ASP A 12 -94.22 -51.35 76.99
N VAL A 13 -93.15 -51.34 77.81
CA VAL A 13 -92.04 -50.37 77.66
C VAL A 13 -91.26 -50.62 76.37
N LEU A 14 -91.10 -51.88 75.95
CA LEU A 14 -90.48 -52.23 74.66
C LEU A 14 -91.39 -51.86 73.48
N SER A 15 -92.70 -52.06 73.60
CA SER A 15 -93.69 -51.67 72.60
C SER A 15 -93.72 -50.15 72.38
N GLU A 16 -93.70 -49.38 73.48
CA GLU A 16 -93.72 -47.92 73.44
C GLU A 16 -92.39 -47.33 72.94
N ARG A 17 -91.24 -47.90 73.34
CA ARG A 17 -89.94 -47.55 72.75
C ARG A 17 -89.84 -47.93 71.28
N ALA A 18 -90.40 -49.06 70.86
CA ALA A 18 -90.46 -49.46 69.45
C ALA A 18 -91.41 -48.57 68.63
N LYS A 19 -92.45 -48.01 69.25
CA LYS A 19 -93.33 -47.02 68.64
C LYS A 19 -92.61 -45.67 68.49
N MET A 20 -91.98 -45.16 69.54
CA MET A 20 -91.17 -43.94 69.48
C MET A 20 -90.00 -44.04 68.49
N MET A 21 -89.36 -45.21 68.39
CA MET A 21 -88.29 -45.46 67.42
C MET A 21 -88.83 -45.52 65.99
N ARG A 22 -90.02 -46.10 65.76
CA ARG A 22 -90.70 -46.03 64.46
C ARG A 22 -91.06 -44.59 64.09
N ASP A 23 -91.65 -43.83 65.01
CA ASP A 23 -91.99 -42.42 64.78
C ASP A 23 -90.73 -41.59 64.51
N ALA A 24 -89.62 -41.85 65.21
CA ALA A 24 -88.34 -41.19 64.99
C ALA A 24 -87.68 -41.59 63.66
N VAL A 25 -87.78 -42.86 63.25
CA VAL A 25 -87.31 -43.35 61.96
C VAL A 25 -88.17 -42.77 60.82
N GLU A 26 -89.48 -42.71 60.98
CA GLU A 26 -90.40 -42.14 59.99
C GLU A 26 -90.19 -40.62 59.85
N LYS A 27 -89.92 -39.94 60.97
CA LYS A 27 -89.52 -38.53 60.97
C LYS A 27 -88.13 -38.32 60.35
N SER A 28 -87.16 -39.21 60.62
CA SER A 28 -85.84 -39.19 59.98
C SER A 28 -85.93 -39.48 58.49
N GLN A 29 -86.82 -40.39 58.08
CA GLN A 29 -87.11 -40.71 56.68
C GLN A 29 -87.71 -39.50 55.98
N SER A 30 -88.71 -38.84 56.61
CA SER A 30 -89.28 -37.59 56.12
C SER A 30 -88.23 -36.47 56.01
N ILE A 31 -87.33 -36.33 56.99
CA ILE A 31 -86.23 -35.37 56.93
C ILE A 31 -85.27 -35.72 55.78
N THR A 32 -84.94 -36.99 55.60
CA THR A 32 -84.06 -37.46 54.52
C THR A 32 -84.69 -37.22 53.15
N ASP A 33 -85.98 -37.53 52.98
CA ASP A 33 -86.73 -37.27 51.76
C ASP A 33 -86.83 -35.77 51.48
N ASN A 34 -87.02 -34.93 52.50
CA ASN A 34 -86.97 -33.48 52.38
C ASN A 34 -85.59 -32.99 51.94
N VAL A 35 -84.50 -33.55 52.49
CA VAL A 35 -83.12 -33.22 52.09
C VAL A 35 -82.84 -33.67 50.65
N VAL A 36 -83.28 -34.87 50.26
CA VAL A 36 -83.16 -35.37 48.88
C VAL A 36 -83.94 -34.49 47.91
N ASN A 37 -85.15 -34.06 48.28
CA ASN A 37 -85.94 -33.12 47.47
C ASN A 37 -85.27 -31.75 47.36
N ILE A 38 -84.67 -31.24 48.44
CA ILE A 38 -83.90 -29.99 48.42
C ILE A 38 -82.68 -30.13 47.51
N LEU A 39 -81.90 -31.20 47.64
CA LEU A 39 -80.72 -31.46 46.80
C LEU A 39 -81.10 -31.64 45.32
N GLY A 40 -82.17 -32.39 45.04
CA GLY A 40 -82.71 -32.50 43.69
C GLY A 40 -83.17 -31.15 43.13
N SER A 41 -83.76 -30.29 43.98
CA SER A 41 -84.13 -28.92 43.57
C SER A 41 -82.90 -28.04 43.31
N PHE A 42 -81.81 -28.19 44.08
CA PHE A 42 -80.56 -27.48 43.84
C PHE A 42 -79.88 -27.95 42.56
N ASP A 43 -79.84 -29.25 42.31
CA ASP A 43 -79.26 -29.82 41.09
C ASP A 43 -80.03 -29.37 39.85
N HIS A 44 -81.36 -29.37 39.92
CA HIS A 44 -82.20 -28.85 38.84
C HIS A 44 -81.98 -27.34 38.61
N ARG A 45 -81.85 -26.56 39.69
CA ARG A 45 -81.54 -25.12 39.61
C ARG A 45 -80.14 -24.86 39.07
N LEU A 46 -79.13 -25.63 39.46
CA LEU A 46 -77.76 -25.55 38.95
C LEU A 46 -77.68 -25.93 37.48
N SER A 47 -78.36 -27.00 37.07
CA SER A 47 -78.45 -27.43 35.68
C SER A 47 -79.18 -26.40 34.80
N ALA A 48 -80.28 -25.82 35.30
CA ALA A 48 -80.98 -24.73 34.64
C ALA A 48 -80.12 -23.46 34.54
N LEU A 49 -79.36 -23.13 35.59
CA LEU A 49 -78.44 -22.00 35.61
C LEU A 49 -77.25 -22.22 34.65
N ASP A 50 -76.64 -23.40 34.64
CA ASP A 50 -75.54 -23.72 33.71
C ASP A 50 -76.03 -23.67 32.26
N THR A 51 -77.22 -24.22 31.99
CA THR A 51 -77.85 -24.15 30.66
C THR A 51 -78.14 -22.70 30.25
N ALA A 52 -78.59 -21.85 31.18
CA ALA A 52 -78.82 -20.42 30.93
C ALA A 52 -77.52 -19.60 30.80
N MET A 53 -76.45 -19.97 31.51
CA MET A 53 -75.16 -19.26 31.51
C MET A 53 -74.22 -19.70 30.39
N ARG A 54 -74.30 -20.94 29.91
CA ARG A 54 -73.41 -21.50 28.88
C ARG A 54 -73.40 -20.66 27.59
N PRO A 55 -74.54 -20.18 27.02
CA PRO A 55 -74.53 -19.28 25.87
C PRO A 55 -73.80 -17.95 26.14
N THR A 56 -73.98 -17.39 27.34
CA THR A 56 -73.33 -16.15 27.78
C THR A 56 -71.83 -16.33 27.95
N GLN A 57 -71.38 -17.45 28.52
CA GLN A 57 -69.96 -17.80 28.65
C GLN A 57 -69.31 -18.01 27.28
N ILE A 58 -69.95 -18.76 26.37
CA ILE A 58 -69.46 -18.96 25.00
C ILE A 58 -69.34 -17.61 24.28
N ARG A 59 -70.36 -16.76 24.37
CA ARG A 59 -70.36 -15.42 23.77
C ARG A 59 -69.26 -14.54 24.37
N THR A 60 -69.10 -14.55 25.69
CA THR A 60 -68.05 -13.78 26.39
C THR A 60 -66.66 -14.25 26.00
N HIS A 61 -66.43 -15.55 25.88
CA HIS A 61 -65.15 -16.10 25.45
C HIS A 61 -64.86 -15.78 23.98
N ALA A 62 -65.87 -15.85 23.10
CA ALA A 62 -65.75 -15.44 21.71
C ALA A 62 -65.40 -13.95 21.59
N ILE A 63 -66.06 -13.08 22.37
CA ILE A 63 -65.77 -11.64 22.42
C ILE A 63 -64.35 -11.38 22.93
N ARG A 64 -63.91 -12.03 24.02
CA ARG A 64 -62.53 -11.88 24.52
C ARG A 64 -61.49 -12.33 23.50
N LYS A 65 -61.74 -13.44 22.80
CA LYS A 65 -60.85 -13.93 21.74
C LYS A 65 -60.83 -12.97 20.55
N ALA A 66 -61.98 -12.43 20.15
CA ALA A 66 -62.07 -11.42 19.10
C ALA A 66 -61.32 -10.15 19.49
N HIS A 67 -61.53 -9.62 20.69
CA HIS A 67 -60.78 -8.46 21.21
C HIS A 67 -59.27 -8.73 21.26
N GLY A 68 -58.85 -9.89 21.76
CA GLY A 68 -57.43 -10.25 21.78
C GLY A 68 -56.82 -10.38 20.38
N ASN A 69 -57.59 -10.87 19.40
CA ASN A 69 -57.14 -10.91 18.01
C ASN A 69 -57.07 -9.50 17.40
N ILE A 70 -58.07 -8.65 17.63
CA ILE A 70 -58.11 -7.25 17.17
C ILE A 70 -56.90 -6.49 17.74
N ASP A 71 -56.62 -6.62 19.04
CA ASP A 71 -55.49 -5.94 19.69
C ASP A 71 -54.13 -6.38 19.12
N LYS A 72 -53.97 -7.69 18.84
CA LYS A 72 -52.78 -8.21 18.17
C LYS A 72 -52.63 -7.69 16.75
N THR A 73 -53.72 -7.63 15.98
CA THR A 73 -53.71 -7.08 14.62
C THR A 73 -53.40 -5.60 14.62
N LEU A 74 -53.93 -4.84 15.58
CA LEU A 74 -53.69 -3.40 15.71
C LEU A 74 -52.21 -3.11 16.01
N LYS A 75 -51.61 -3.85 16.96
CA LYS A 75 -50.16 -3.78 17.24
C LYS A 75 -49.30 -4.13 16.03
N ALA A 76 -49.68 -5.17 15.27
CA ALA A 76 -48.97 -5.52 14.05
C ALA A 76 -49.07 -4.43 12.97
N ALA A 77 -50.23 -3.79 12.84
CA ALA A 77 -50.44 -2.69 11.90
C ALA A 77 -49.63 -1.44 12.29
N GLU A 78 -49.53 -1.13 13.59
CA GLU A 78 -48.74 0.00 14.10
C GLU A 78 -47.25 -0.13 13.80
N VAL A 79 -46.68 -1.34 13.93
CA VAL A 79 -45.28 -1.62 13.54
C VAL A 79 -45.05 -1.42 12.03
N ILE A 80 -46.03 -1.75 11.20
CA ILE A 80 -45.92 -1.53 9.75
C ILE A 80 -45.99 -0.04 9.44
N LEU A 81 -46.94 0.68 10.02
CA LEU A 81 -47.11 2.13 9.83
C LEU A 81 -45.85 2.90 10.25
N SER A 82 -45.22 2.54 11.36
CA SER A 82 -43.96 3.18 11.77
C SER A 82 -42.84 2.93 10.75
N GLN A 83 -42.80 1.77 10.10
CA GLN A 83 -41.85 1.50 9.02
C GLN A 83 -42.11 2.35 7.76
N PHE A 84 -43.38 2.64 7.45
CA PHE A 84 -43.74 3.60 6.40
C PHE A 84 -43.29 5.02 6.74
N ASP A 85 -43.46 5.44 7.99
CA ASP A 85 -43.02 6.76 8.44
C ASP A 85 -41.49 6.91 8.36
N ILE A 86 -40.73 5.86 8.72
CA ILE A 86 -39.28 5.83 8.55
C ILE A 86 -38.89 5.99 7.08
N SER A 87 -39.56 5.28 6.16
CA SER A 87 -39.31 5.41 4.72
C SER A 87 -39.53 6.85 4.24
N ARG A 88 -40.63 7.49 4.67
CA ARG A 88 -40.98 8.85 4.28
C ARG A 88 -39.99 9.88 4.85
N GLN A 89 -39.56 9.69 6.10
CA GLN A 89 -38.54 10.56 6.71
C GLN A 89 -37.19 10.44 6.01
N ALA A 90 -36.78 9.22 5.65
CA ALA A 90 -35.56 8.98 4.88
C ALA A 90 -35.64 9.60 3.48
N GLU A 91 -36.79 9.53 2.81
CA GLU A 91 -37.00 10.13 1.49
C GLU A 91 -36.75 11.64 1.47
N VAL A 92 -37.27 12.38 2.46
CA VAL A 92 -37.05 13.83 2.57
C VAL A 92 -35.55 14.16 2.67
N LYS A 93 -34.80 13.38 3.46
CA LYS A 93 -33.35 13.56 3.60
C LYS A 93 -32.60 13.21 2.31
N ILE A 94 -32.99 12.12 1.63
CA ILE A 94 -32.37 11.67 0.38
C ILE A 94 -32.61 12.67 -0.76
N LEU A 95 -33.79 13.30 -0.79
CA LEU A 95 -34.12 14.30 -1.81
C LEU A 95 -33.28 15.57 -1.68
N LYS A 96 -32.99 16.03 -0.45
CA LYS A 96 -32.10 17.17 -0.18
C LYS A 96 -30.67 16.95 -0.66
N GLY A 97 -30.17 15.72 -0.54
CA GLY A 97 -28.84 15.35 -1.02
C GLY A 97 -27.74 15.44 0.06
N PRO A 98 -26.55 14.90 -0.23
CA PRO A 98 -25.47 14.76 0.75
C PRO A 98 -24.73 16.08 1.08
N HIS A 99 -24.89 17.13 0.26
CA HIS A 99 -24.15 18.40 0.42
C HIS A 99 -24.56 19.22 1.67
N GLU A 100 -25.80 19.09 2.15
CA GLU A 100 -26.27 19.85 3.33
C GLU A 100 -25.80 19.21 4.64
N ASP A 101 -25.94 17.89 4.76
CA ASP A 101 -25.62 17.13 5.97
C ASP A 101 -25.35 15.67 5.59
N LEU A 102 -24.06 15.32 5.44
CA LEU A 102 -23.66 13.98 5.07
C LEU A 102 -24.03 12.96 6.15
N GLU A 103 -23.88 13.29 7.44
CA GLU A 103 -24.15 12.36 8.53
C GLU A 103 -25.64 11.97 8.59
N SER A 104 -26.53 12.96 8.52
CA SER A 104 -27.97 12.70 8.42
C SER A 104 -28.36 11.94 7.15
N TYR A 105 -27.66 12.18 6.04
CA TYR A 105 -27.90 11.50 4.77
C TYR A 105 -27.47 10.03 4.81
N LEU A 106 -26.30 9.73 5.38
CA LEU A 106 -25.83 8.36 5.60
C LEU A 106 -26.75 7.59 6.56
N GLN A 107 -27.20 8.25 7.63
CA GLN A 107 -28.18 7.67 8.54
C GLN A 107 -29.51 7.34 7.83
N ALA A 108 -29.96 8.19 6.90
CA ALA A 108 -31.17 7.93 6.11
C ALA A 108 -31.03 6.71 5.19
N ILE A 109 -29.84 6.49 4.61
CA ILE A 109 -29.53 5.31 3.79
C ILE A 109 -29.58 4.04 4.65
N GLU A 110 -28.99 4.07 5.85
CA GLU A 110 -29.01 2.92 6.75
C GLU A 110 -30.44 2.61 7.24
N GLN A 111 -31.23 3.64 7.54
CA GLN A 111 -32.66 3.48 7.84
C GLN A 111 -33.41 2.82 6.67
N LEU A 112 -33.12 3.23 5.43
CA LEU A 112 -33.75 2.66 4.23
C LEU A 112 -33.33 1.20 4.00
N ARG A 113 -32.06 0.84 4.24
CA ARG A 113 -31.59 -0.55 4.18
C ARG A 113 -32.27 -1.44 5.22
N ASN A 114 -32.41 -0.96 6.45
CA ASN A 114 -33.11 -1.68 7.51
C ASN A 114 -34.60 -1.85 7.19
N ASN A 115 -35.21 -0.83 6.59
CA ASN A 115 -36.58 -0.87 6.07
C ASN A 115 -36.77 -1.97 5.00
N ILE A 116 -35.88 -1.99 4.00
CA ILE A 116 -35.87 -3.02 2.96
C ILE A 116 -35.71 -4.42 3.57
N ARG A 117 -34.79 -4.58 4.53
CA ARG A 117 -34.57 -5.87 5.23
C ARG A 117 -35.82 -6.32 6.00
N PHE A 118 -36.51 -5.40 6.68
CA PHE A 118 -37.75 -5.68 7.41
C PHE A 118 -38.84 -6.20 6.48
N PHE A 119 -39.13 -5.49 5.39
CA PHE A 119 -40.17 -5.92 4.44
C PHE A 119 -39.78 -7.17 3.64
N SER A 120 -38.49 -7.37 3.37
CA SER A 120 -37.98 -8.59 2.73
C SER A 120 -38.17 -9.84 3.61
N ASN A 121 -38.01 -9.71 4.92
CA ASN A 121 -38.21 -10.80 5.87
C ASN A 121 -39.71 -11.07 6.13
N ASN A 122 -40.56 -10.05 6.04
CA ASN A 122 -42.01 -10.13 6.28
C ASN A 122 -42.82 -10.14 4.96
N LYS A 123 -42.63 -11.16 4.12
CA LYS A 123 -43.33 -11.33 2.82
C LYS A 123 -44.85 -11.57 2.90
N SER A 124 -45.46 -11.42 4.08
CA SER A 124 -46.87 -11.74 4.32
C SER A 124 -47.86 -10.73 3.73
N PHE A 125 -47.41 -9.60 3.18
CA PHE A 125 -48.28 -8.49 2.79
C PHE A 125 -48.18 -8.18 1.29
N LYS A 126 -49.30 -8.24 0.55
CA LYS A 126 -49.32 -7.85 -0.88
C LYS A 126 -48.95 -6.38 -1.14
N SER A 127 -49.08 -5.50 -0.13
CA SER A 127 -48.69 -4.10 -0.20
C SER A 127 -47.19 -3.85 0.00
N SER A 128 -46.41 -4.84 0.48
CA SER A 128 -44.98 -4.66 0.74
C SER A 128 -44.16 -4.59 -0.54
N ASP A 129 -44.61 -5.22 -1.65
CA ASP A 129 -43.87 -5.23 -2.91
C ASP A 129 -43.74 -3.82 -3.52
N GLY A 130 -44.80 -3.01 -3.46
CA GLY A 130 -44.76 -1.62 -3.93
C GLY A 130 -43.79 -0.77 -3.12
N VAL A 131 -43.77 -0.96 -1.79
CA VAL A 131 -42.87 -0.25 -0.87
C VAL A 131 -41.43 -0.69 -1.06
N LEU A 132 -41.19 -1.99 -1.19
CA LEU A 132 -39.86 -2.53 -1.47
C LEU A 132 -39.32 -1.97 -2.79
N ASN A 133 -40.13 -1.92 -3.83
CA ASN A 133 -39.73 -1.33 -5.12
C ASN A 133 -39.41 0.16 -4.99
N HIS A 134 -40.25 0.92 -4.27
CA HIS A 134 -40.02 2.34 -4.02
C HIS A 134 -38.76 2.57 -3.17
N ALA A 135 -38.58 1.83 -2.07
CA ALA A 135 -37.43 1.92 -1.20
C ALA A 135 -36.12 1.52 -1.91
N ASN A 136 -36.14 0.46 -2.73
CA ASN A 136 -35.00 0.08 -3.55
C ASN A 136 -34.68 1.14 -4.62
N SER A 137 -35.69 1.74 -5.26
CA SER A 137 -35.50 2.84 -6.22
C SER A 137 -34.91 4.07 -5.55
N LEU A 138 -35.40 4.41 -4.35
CA LEU A 138 -34.89 5.51 -3.54
C LEU A 138 -33.45 5.24 -3.08
N LEU A 139 -33.14 4.00 -2.69
CA LEU A 139 -31.79 3.58 -2.31
C LEU A 139 -30.82 3.71 -3.50
N ALA A 140 -31.22 3.24 -4.69
CA ALA A 140 -30.43 3.37 -5.91
C ALA A 140 -30.17 4.86 -6.26
N LYS A 141 -31.19 5.71 -6.13
CA LYS A 141 -31.04 7.17 -6.31
C LYS A 141 -30.12 7.77 -5.25
N ALA A 142 -30.20 7.31 -4.00
CA ALA A 142 -29.37 7.78 -2.92
C ALA A 142 -27.89 7.44 -3.15
N ILE A 143 -27.61 6.20 -3.57
CA ILE A 143 -26.27 5.74 -3.93
C ILE A 143 -25.75 6.55 -5.11
N SER A 144 -26.51 6.74 -6.19
CA SER A 144 -26.07 7.54 -7.33
C SER A 144 -25.68 8.98 -6.94
N LYS A 145 -26.39 9.59 -5.99
CA LYS A 145 -26.01 10.90 -5.44
C LYS A 145 -24.73 10.84 -4.58
N LEU A 146 -24.49 9.74 -3.84
CA LEU A 146 -23.21 9.53 -3.13
C LEU A 146 -22.05 9.40 -4.12
N GLU A 147 -22.25 8.70 -5.24
CA GLU A 147 -21.21 8.57 -6.27
C GLU A 147 -20.81 9.94 -6.83
N GLU A 148 -21.82 10.78 -7.12
CA GLU A 148 -21.57 12.13 -7.62
C GLU A 148 -20.90 13.01 -6.54
N GLU A 149 -21.32 12.92 -5.29
CA GLU A 149 -20.70 13.69 -4.20
C GLU A 149 -19.24 13.26 -3.96
N PHE A 150 -18.98 11.96 -3.93
CA PHE A 150 -17.63 11.42 -3.83
C PHE A 150 -16.75 11.96 -4.96
N LYS A 151 -17.28 11.95 -6.20
CA LYS A 151 -16.60 12.50 -7.37
C LYS A 151 -16.33 14.00 -7.24
N GLN A 152 -17.32 14.79 -6.84
CA GLN A 152 -17.19 16.25 -6.70
C GLN A 152 -16.18 16.62 -5.61
N LEU A 153 -16.24 15.96 -4.45
CA LEU A 153 -15.27 16.14 -3.37
C LEU A 153 -13.87 15.77 -3.84
N LEU A 154 -13.71 14.60 -4.47
CA LEU A 154 -12.41 14.16 -4.95
C LEU A 154 -11.83 15.12 -6.00
N LEU A 155 -12.64 15.62 -6.93
CA LEU A 155 -12.22 16.62 -7.93
C LEU A 155 -11.83 17.96 -7.29
N SER A 156 -12.59 18.44 -6.31
CA SER A 156 -12.34 19.74 -5.67
C SER A 156 -11.03 19.79 -4.88
N TYR A 157 -10.62 18.66 -4.29
CA TYR A 157 -9.43 18.54 -3.45
C TYR A 157 -8.24 17.85 -4.13
N SER A 158 -8.43 17.23 -5.30
CA SER A 158 -7.33 16.67 -6.10
C SER A 158 -6.73 17.73 -7.01
N LYS A 159 -5.77 18.49 -6.49
CA LYS A 159 -5.00 19.46 -7.27
C LYS A 159 -3.61 18.90 -7.58
N PRO A 160 -3.05 19.21 -8.77
CA PRO A 160 -1.66 18.90 -9.07
C PRO A 160 -0.72 19.49 -8.03
N VAL A 161 0.34 18.76 -7.69
CA VAL A 161 1.33 19.24 -6.72
C VAL A 161 2.34 20.10 -7.46
N GLU A 162 2.42 21.38 -7.10
CA GLU A 162 3.39 22.31 -7.65
C GLU A 162 4.84 21.90 -7.30
N PRO A 163 5.81 22.07 -8.22
CA PRO A 163 7.21 21.71 -8.01
C PRO A 163 7.82 22.33 -6.75
N ASP A 164 7.50 23.58 -6.44
CA ASP A 164 8.02 24.30 -5.25
C ASP A 164 7.68 23.58 -3.94
N ARG A 165 6.46 23.02 -3.85
CA ARG A 165 6.03 22.25 -2.68
C ARG A 165 6.71 20.88 -2.60
N LEU A 166 7.05 20.28 -3.73
CA LEU A 166 7.82 19.03 -3.77
C LEU A 166 9.27 19.28 -3.34
N PHE A 167 9.87 20.40 -3.76
CA PHE A 167 11.23 20.77 -3.37
C PHE A 167 11.34 21.16 -1.89
N GLU A 168 10.29 21.70 -1.28
CA GLU A 168 10.21 21.92 0.17
C GLU A 168 10.21 20.62 0.98
N CYS A 169 9.68 19.53 0.40
CA CYS A 169 9.64 18.22 1.03
C CYS A 169 10.97 17.43 0.90
N LEU A 170 11.99 18.01 0.25
CA LEU A 170 13.31 17.42 0.11
C LEU A 170 14.24 17.80 1.29
N PRO A 171 15.16 16.90 1.67
CA PRO A 171 16.26 17.22 2.57
C PRO A 171 17.07 18.42 2.07
N ASN A 172 17.56 19.27 2.98
CA ASN A 172 18.28 20.52 2.67
C ASN A 172 19.46 20.34 1.69
N SER A 173 20.08 19.15 1.64
CA SER A 173 21.19 18.81 0.73
C SER A 173 20.76 18.59 -0.73
N MET A 174 19.47 18.42 -1.03
CA MET A 174 18.94 18.06 -2.35
C MET A 174 18.04 19.14 -2.97
N ARG A 175 17.88 20.28 -2.30
CA ARG A 175 17.07 21.38 -2.81
C ARG A 175 17.82 22.09 -3.94
N PRO A 176 17.18 22.40 -5.09
CA PRO A 176 17.81 23.23 -6.10
C PRO A 176 18.19 24.57 -5.46
N SER A 177 19.48 24.93 -5.46
CA SER A 177 19.92 26.23 -4.98
C SER A 177 19.18 27.29 -5.79
N SER A 178 18.34 28.09 -5.13
CA SER A 178 17.61 29.18 -5.78
C SER A 178 18.61 30.20 -6.27
N GLY A 179 19.03 30.08 -7.53
CA GLY A 179 19.83 31.08 -8.22
C GLY A 179 19.02 32.36 -8.37
N SER A 180 19.30 33.35 -7.53
CA SER A 180 19.13 34.75 -7.90
C SER A 180 20.34 35.53 -7.43
N PRO A 181 21.08 36.19 -8.35
CA PRO A 181 22.23 37.00 -8.00
C PRO A 181 21.78 38.39 -7.56
N GLY A 182 22.26 38.80 -6.38
CA GLY A 182 22.30 40.21 -5.96
C GLY A 182 21.12 40.67 -5.08
N HIS A 183 21.34 40.69 -3.77
CA HIS A 183 21.45 41.95 -3.01
C HIS A 183 21.79 41.62 -1.55
N GLN A 184 23.01 42.00 -1.14
CA GLN A 184 23.30 42.29 0.26
C GLN A 184 22.41 43.46 0.69
N GLU A 185 21.70 43.33 1.82
CA GLU A 185 21.74 44.31 2.90
C GLU A 185 20.99 43.82 4.17
N SER A 186 21.77 43.64 5.24
CA SER A 186 21.53 44.15 6.60
C SER A 186 20.09 44.46 7.03
N SER A 187 19.59 43.70 8.03
CA SER A 187 19.08 44.27 9.30
C SER A 187 18.79 43.18 10.33
N GLY A 188 19.50 43.23 11.45
CA GLY A 188 19.28 42.34 12.58
C GLY A 188 18.13 42.76 13.50
N LYS A 189 17.52 41.77 14.17
CA LYS A 189 17.19 41.87 15.60
C LYS A 189 16.84 40.51 16.20
N ASN A 190 17.73 40.05 17.07
CA ASN A 190 17.56 39.24 18.28
C ASN A 190 16.20 38.55 18.53
N ARG A 191 16.27 37.23 18.72
CA ARG A 191 15.82 36.60 19.97
C ARG A 191 16.71 35.38 20.28
N LEU A 192 17.54 35.54 21.31
CA LEU A 192 18.25 34.48 22.01
C LEU A 192 17.29 33.76 22.96
N SER A 193 17.35 32.43 23.01
CA SER A 193 17.45 31.70 24.29
C SER A 193 17.79 30.23 24.05
N ASN A 194 19.00 29.88 24.50
CA ASN A 194 19.61 28.56 24.67
C ASN A 194 18.68 27.46 25.20
N SER A 195 18.87 26.25 24.65
CA SER A 195 19.17 25.06 25.48
C SER A 195 19.82 23.96 24.63
N ASN A 196 21.11 23.74 24.87
CA ASN A 196 21.89 22.50 24.74
C ASN A 196 21.50 21.51 23.61
N ALA A 197 22.21 21.57 22.50
CA ALA A 197 22.38 20.42 21.59
C ALA A 197 23.80 19.88 21.77
N GLU A 198 23.93 18.95 22.71
CA GLU A 198 25.01 17.97 22.67
C GLU A 198 24.87 17.14 21.38
N GLN A 199 26.03 16.90 20.79
CA GLN A 199 26.26 16.01 19.66
C GLN A 199 25.53 14.67 19.86
N ASN A 200 24.58 14.35 18.98
CA ASN A 200 24.25 12.98 18.57
C ASN A 200 23.13 12.99 17.51
N GLY A 201 23.38 12.30 16.39
CA GLY A 201 22.34 11.90 15.44
C GLY A 201 22.64 12.32 14.01
N ALA A 202 23.20 11.38 13.24
CA ALA A 202 23.09 11.41 11.78
C ALA A 202 21.61 11.52 11.42
N GLU A 203 21.18 12.68 10.91
CA GLU A 203 19.83 12.84 10.38
C GLU A 203 19.71 11.96 9.12
N ASN A 204 19.02 10.82 9.24
CA ASN A 204 18.41 10.16 8.10
C ASN A 204 17.72 11.24 7.27
N ALA A 205 18.01 11.34 5.99
CA ALA A 205 17.39 12.31 5.10
C ALA A 205 15.86 12.08 5.09
N VAL A 206 15.11 12.81 5.92
CA VAL A 206 13.68 12.57 6.13
C VAL A 206 12.91 13.18 4.96
N PHE A 207 12.45 12.34 4.04
CA PHE A 207 11.45 12.74 3.05
C PHE A 207 10.10 12.86 3.74
N THR A 208 9.52 14.06 3.79
CA THR A 208 8.15 14.25 4.29
C THR A 208 7.20 14.21 3.10
N PRO A 209 6.37 13.16 2.92
CA PRO A 209 5.48 13.08 1.77
C PRO A 209 4.46 14.23 1.79
N PRO A 210 4.17 14.84 0.64
CA PRO A 210 3.27 15.98 0.55
C PRO A 210 1.84 15.58 0.94
N THR A 211 1.13 16.52 1.54
CA THR A 211 -0.32 16.38 1.76
C THR A 211 -1.05 16.55 0.43
N LEU A 212 -1.34 15.43 -0.24
CA LEU A 212 -2.04 15.39 -1.53
C LEU A 212 -3.54 15.70 -1.41
N ILE A 213 -4.16 15.27 -0.31
CA ILE A 213 -5.55 15.56 0.06
C ILE A 213 -5.55 16.04 1.51
N PRO A 214 -6.28 17.12 1.86
CA PRO A 214 -6.36 17.58 3.24
C PRO A 214 -6.88 16.48 4.19
N PRO A 215 -6.25 16.27 5.36
CA PRO A 215 -6.60 15.18 6.28
C PRO A 215 -8.02 15.28 6.85
N ARG A 216 -8.65 16.46 6.79
CA ARG A 216 -10.04 16.65 7.21
C ARG A 216 -11.05 16.00 6.26
N ILE A 217 -10.68 15.82 4.99
CA ILE A 217 -11.57 15.30 3.95
C ILE A 217 -11.41 13.78 3.79
N LEU A 218 -10.29 13.20 4.23
CA LEU A 218 -10.01 11.78 4.11
C LEU A 218 -11.03 10.88 4.86
N PRO A 219 -11.42 11.17 6.12
CA PRO A 219 -12.47 10.41 6.79
C PRO A 219 -13.81 10.50 6.05
N LEU A 220 -14.15 11.68 5.52
CA LEU A 220 -15.37 11.89 4.76
C LEU A 220 -15.40 11.03 3.48
N LEU A 221 -14.29 10.98 2.75
CA LEU A 221 -14.14 10.15 1.55
C LEU A 221 -14.16 8.66 1.90
N HIS A 222 -13.58 8.27 3.04
CA HIS A 222 -13.63 6.89 3.54
C HIS A 222 -15.08 6.47 3.85
N ASP A 223 -15.84 7.30 4.57
CA ASP A 223 -17.24 7.01 4.90
C ASP A 223 -18.09 6.85 3.64
N LEU A 224 -17.90 7.73 2.65
CA LEU A 224 -18.55 7.62 1.34
C LEU A 224 -18.17 6.32 0.61
N ALA A 225 -16.88 5.99 0.57
CA ALA A 225 -16.37 4.78 -0.06
C ALA A 225 -16.96 3.51 0.60
N GLN A 226 -16.99 3.48 1.94
CA GLN A 226 -17.56 2.36 2.69
C GLN A 226 -19.03 2.13 2.32
N GLN A 227 -19.80 3.20 2.15
CA GLN A 227 -21.22 3.12 1.80
C GLN A 227 -21.46 2.63 0.37
N MET A 228 -20.59 3.03 -0.58
CA MET A 228 -20.61 2.55 -1.96
C MET A 228 -20.23 1.07 -2.05
N VAL A 229 -19.23 0.62 -1.27
CA VAL A 229 -18.81 -0.79 -1.22
C VAL A 229 -19.92 -1.65 -0.59
N GLN A 230 -20.54 -1.21 0.50
CA GLN A 230 -21.69 -1.90 1.11
C GLN A 230 -22.90 -2.00 0.15
N ALA A 231 -23.04 -1.04 -0.78
CA ALA A 231 -24.06 -1.10 -1.82
C ALA A 231 -23.72 -2.05 -2.98
N GLY A 232 -22.49 -2.59 -3.04
CA GLY A 232 -22.00 -3.41 -4.15
C GLY A 232 -21.42 -2.62 -5.32
N HIS A 233 -21.27 -1.30 -5.20
CA HIS A 233 -20.78 -0.39 -6.25
C HIS A 233 -19.24 -0.23 -6.23
N GLN A 234 -18.51 -1.25 -5.79
CA GLN A 234 -17.05 -1.22 -5.63
C GLN A 234 -16.29 -0.88 -6.91
N GLN A 235 -16.75 -1.38 -8.07
CA GLN A 235 -16.09 -1.12 -9.36
C GLN A 235 -16.24 0.34 -9.80
N GLN A 236 -17.40 0.94 -9.54
CA GLN A 236 -17.68 2.33 -9.88
C GLN A 236 -16.87 3.27 -8.97
N PHE A 237 -16.75 2.93 -7.69
CA PHE A 237 -15.88 3.63 -6.74
C PHE A 237 -14.42 3.65 -7.21
N VAL A 238 -13.84 2.48 -7.50
CA VAL A 238 -12.45 2.36 -8.01
C VAL A 238 -12.27 3.17 -9.29
N LYS A 239 -13.25 3.09 -10.21
CA LYS A 239 -13.24 3.83 -11.46
C LYS A 239 -13.22 5.34 -11.24
N ILE A 240 -14.10 5.88 -10.40
CA ILE A 240 -14.16 7.33 -10.11
C ILE A 240 -12.85 7.80 -9.47
N TYR A 241 -12.30 7.02 -8.53
CA TYR A 241 -11.03 7.35 -7.89
C TYR A 241 -9.89 7.41 -8.91
N ARG A 242 -9.74 6.36 -9.73
CA ARG A 242 -8.73 6.28 -10.79
C ARG A 242 -8.86 7.41 -11.79
N ASP A 243 -10.05 7.62 -12.34
CA ASP A 243 -10.31 8.61 -13.39
C ASP A 243 -10.06 10.05 -12.90
N THR A 244 -10.07 10.27 -11.58
CA THR A 244 -9.77 11.58 -10.97
C THR A 244 -8.30 11.71 -10.57
N ARG A 245 -7.72 10.71 -9.91
CA ARG A 245 -6.37 10.80 -9.32
C ARG A 245 -5.25 10.52 -10.30
N SER A 246 -5.44 9.58 -11.22
CA SER A 246 -4.44 9.25 -12.25
C SER A 246 -4.03 10.46 -13.11
N PRO A 247 -4.96 11.25 -13.68
CA PRO A 247 -4.57 12.43 -14.46
C PRO A 247 -3.91 13.52 -13.61
N VAL A 248 -4.32 13.71 -12.35
CA VAL A 248 -3.72 14.70 -11.44
C VAL A 248 -2.28 14.31 -11.08
N LEU A 249 -2.02 13.02 -10.87
CA LEU A 249 -0.67 12.51 -10.63
C LEU A 249 0.21 12.66 -11.87
N GLU A 250 -0.33 12.36 -13.05
CA GLU A 250 0.35 12.54 -14.34
C GLU A 250 0.67 14.03 -14.59
N GLU A 251 -0.28 14.92 -14.34
CA GLU A 251 -0.09 16.36 -14.47
C GLU A 251 0.96 16.90 -13.49
N SER A 252 1.00 16.39 -12.25
CA SER A 252 2.04 16.74 -11.26
C SER A 252 3.44 16.35 -11.74
N LEU A 253 3.59 15.18 -12.38
CA LEU A 253 4.85 14.77 -12.99
C LEU A 253 5.22 15.61 -14.22
N ARG A 254 4.23 16.00 -15.03
CA ARG A 254 4.44 16.88 -16.18
C ARG A 254 4.88 18.28 -15.74
N LEU A 255 4.30 18.84 -14.68
CA LEU A 255 4.70 20.13 -14.08
C LEU A 255 6.12 20.06 -13.52
N LEU A 256 6.53 18.91 -12.98
CA LEU A 256 7.90 18.68 -12.54
C LEU A 256 8.90 18.68 -13.71
N GLY A 257 8.44 18.46 -14.95
CA GLY A 257 9.28 18.42 -16.16
C GLY A 257 9.50 17.02 -16.72
N VAL A 258 8.72 16.03 -16.28
CA VAL A 258 8.76 14.67 -16.84
C VAL A 258 8.01 14.66 -18.18
N GLU A 259 8.76 14.45 -19.25
CA GLU A 259 8.22 14.34 -20.61
C GLU A 259 8.28 12.89 -21.09
N LYS A 260 7.22 12.44 -21.78
CA LYS A 260 7.23 11.16 -22.48
C LYS A 260 8.06 11.32 -23.76
N LEU A 261 9.30 10.83 -23.74
CA LEU A 261 10.21 10.90 -24.88
C LEU A 261 10.35 9.54 -25.55
N SER A 262 10.34 9.54 -26.88
CA SER A 262 10.59 8.34 -27.68
C SER A 262 12.09 8.16 -27.96
N LYS A 263 12.47 6.97 -28.43
CA LYS A 263 13.84 6.69 -28.89
C LYS A 263 14.31 7.70 -29.95
N ASP A 264 13.44 8.05 -30.89
CA ASP A 264 13.77 8.94 -32.00
C ASP A 264 13.98 10.38 -31.52
N ASP A 265 13.26 10.80 -30.48
CA ASP A 265 13.43 12.13 -29.87
C ASP A 265 14.79 12.23 -29.18
N VAL A 266 15.14 11.22 -28.38
CA VAL A 266 16.43 11.15 -27.67
C VAL A 266 17.60 11.09 -28.66
N GLN A 267 17.44 10.42 -29.80
CA GLN A 267 18.51 10.31 -30.80
C GLN A 267 18.76 11.62 -31.57
N LYS A 268 17.77 12.50 -31.68
CA LYS A 268 17.89 13.80 -32.36
C LYS A 268 18.39 14.92 -31.44
N MET A 269 18.38 14.70 -30.12
CA MET A 269 18.83 15.71 -29.15
C MET A 269 20.35 15.87 -29.14
N GLN A 270 20.79 17.10 -28.87
CA GLN A 270 22.20 17.39 -28.59
C GLN A 270 22.62 16.80 -27.25
N TRP A 271 23.90 16.44 -27.14
CA TRP A 271 24.43 15.72 -25.98
C TRP A 271 24.29 16.51 -24.68
N GLU A 272 24.61 17.81 -24.69
CA GLU A 272 24.59 18.67 -23.51
C GLU A 272 23.19 18.82 -22.93
N VAL A 273 22.18 18.88 -23.81
CA VAL A 273 20.76 18.93 -23.42
C VAL A 273 20.30 17.58 -22.87
N LEU A 274 20.76 16.48 -23.46
CA LEU A 274 20.44 15.13 -23.02
C LEU A 274 21.04 14.83 -21.63
N GLU A 275 22.29 15.17 -21.41
CA GLU A 275 22.98 15.01 -20.13
C GLU A 275 22.26 15.76 -19.01
N ALA A 276 21.91 17.03 -19.25
CA ALA A 276 21.12 17.82 -18.30
C ALA A 276 19.73 17.20 -18.03
N LYS A 277 19.04 16.72 -19.07
CA LYS A 277 17.74 16.03 -18.92
C LYS A 277 17.87 14.74 -18.11
N ILE A 278 18.98 14.02 -18.21
CA ILE A 278 19.21 12.80 -17.43
C ILE A 278 19.46 13.11 -15.96
N GLY A 279 20.27 14.13 -15.67
CA GLY A 279 20.45 14.63 -14.30
C GLY A 279 19.11 15.02 -13.65
N ASN A 280 18.27 15.74 -14.40
CA ASN A 280 16.92 16.08 -13.96
C ASN A 280 16.04 14.84 -13.76
N TRP A 281 16.10 13.86 -14.67
CA TRP A 281 15.33 12.62 -14.53
C TRP A 281 15.71 11.82 -13.27
N ILE A 282 17.00 11.76 -12.91
CA ILE A 282 17.45 11.12 -11.66
C ILE A 282 16.79 11.79 -10.45
N HIS A 283 16.74 13.12 -10.45
CA HIS A 283 16.09 13.89 -9.40
C HIS A 283 14.57 13.66 -9.38
N PHE A 284 13.93 13.68 -10.54
CA PHE A 284 12.49 13.46 -10.69
C PHE A 284 12.08 12.04 -10.28
N MET A 285 12.91 11.03 -10.57
CA MET A 285 12.67 9.65 -10.17
C MET A 285 12.68 9.51 -8.65
N ARG A 286 13.62 10.16 -7.95
CA ARG A 286 13.62 10.23 -6.48
C ARG A 286 12.35 10.89 -5.93
N ILE A 287 11.96 12.05 -6.48
CA ILE A 287 10.75 12.76 -6.06
C ILE A 287 9.50 11.91 -6.29
N ALA A 288 9.38 11.30 -7.48
CA ALA A 288 8.22 10.49 -7.82
C ALA A 288 8.04 9.31 -6.86
N VAL A 289 9.09 8.53 -6.62
CA VAL A 289 9.01 7.35 -5.75
C VAL A 289 8.87 7.73 -4.28
N LYS A 290 9.74 8.62 -3.78
CA LYS A 290 9.81 8.91 -2.33
C LYS A 290 8.72 9.88 -1.85
N LEU A 291 8.17 10.72 -2.72
CA LEU A 291 7.16 11.72 -2.35
C LEU A 291 5.80 11.45 -2.98
N LEU A 292 5.68 11.43 -4.31
CA LEU A 292 4.38 11.37 -4.98
C LEU A 292 3.70 10.01 -4.79
N PHE A 293 4.38 8.90 -5.10
CA PHE A 293 3.82 7.56 -4.94
C PHE A 293 3.65 7.17 -3.47
N SER A 294 4.57 7.59 -2.59
CA SER A 294 4.39 7.42 -1.14
C SER A 294 3.17 8.21 -0.62
N GLY A 295 2.97 9.44 -1.10
CA GLY A 295 1.80 10.26 -0.77
C GLY A 295 0.50 9.62 -1.27
N GLU A 296 0.47 9.11 -2.51
CA GLU A 296 -0.71 8.47 -3.08
C GLU A 296 -1.02 7.16 -2.35
N HIS A 297 0.00 6.36 -2.01
CA HIS A 297 -0.18 5.15 -1.21
C HIS A 297 -0.83 5.48 0.15
N LYS A 298 -0.40 6.55 0.82
CA LYS A 298 -1.01 6.98 2.09
C LYS A 298 -2.46 7.43 1.94
N VAL A 299 -2.81 8.09 0.84
CA VAL A 299 -4.20 8.48 0.55
C VAL A 299 -5.05 7.22 0.30
N CYS A 300 -4.55 6.28 -0.50
CA CYS A 300 -5.20 5.00 -0.73
C CYS A 300 -5.39 4.21 0.57
N ASP A 301 -4.36 4.12 1.43
CA ASP A 301 -4.45 3.44 2.73
C ASP A 301 -5.58 3.98 3.61
N GLN A 302 -5.77 5.30 3.65
CA GLN A 302 -6.79 5.94 4.49
C GLN A 302 -8.20 5.83 3.90
N ILE A 303 -8.36 5.95 2.57
CA ILE A 303 -9.68 5.87 1.94
C ILE A 303 -10.16 4.42 1.86
N PHE A 304 -9.26 3.47 1.60
CA PHE A 304 -9.58 2.05 1.40
C PHE A 304 -9.38 1.20 2.67
N GLU A 305 -9.30 1.80 3.85
CA GLU A 305 -9.15 1.07 5.11
C GLU A 305 -10.22 -0.03 5.25
N GLY A 306 -9.80 -1.28 5.45
CA GLY A 306 -10.70 -2.44 5.49
C GLY A 306 -11.01 -3.10 4.13
N PHE A 307 -10.44 -2.61 3.02
CA PHE A 307 -10.63 -3.16 1.66
C PHE A 307 -9.29 -3.44 0.93
N ASP A 308 -8.39 -4.22 1.55
CA ASP A 308 -7.01 -4.41 1.06
C ASP A 308 -6.90 -4.86 -0.40
N SER A 309 -7.78 -5.75 -0.88
CA SER A 309 -7.75 -6.20 -2.28
C SER A 309 -8.08 -5.10 -3.29
N LEU A 310 -9.01 -4.20 -2.93
CA LEU A 310 -9.40 -3.06 -3.77
C LEU A 310 -8.35 -1.96 -3.71
N LYS A 311 -7.70 -1.79 -2.55
CA LYS A 311 -6.62 -0.82 -2.35
C LYS A 311 -5.46 -1.06 -3.31
N ASP A 312 -4.91 -2.27 -3.32
CA ASP A 312 -3.75 -2.62 -4.15
C ASP A 312 -4.10 -2.50 -5.65
N GLN A 313 -5.30 -2.93 -6.03
CA GLN A 313 -5.79 -2.80 -7.39
C GLN A 313 -5.91 -1.32 -7.80
N CYS A 314 -6.55 -0.49 -6.97
CA CYS A 314 -6.78 0.91 -7.28
C CYS A 314 -5.46 1.70 -7.34
N PHE A 315 -4.56 1.48 -6.39
CA PHE A 315 -3.23 2.10 -6.39
C PHE A 315 -2.43 1.74 -7.64
N ALA A 316 -2.44 0.48 -8.06
CA ALA A 316 -1.81 0.05 -9.31
C ALA A 316 -2.42 0.79 -10.51
N GLU A 317 -3.75 0.81 -10.63
CA GLU A 317 -4.45 1.47 -11.75
C GLU A 317 -4.18 2.98 -11.82
N VAL A 318 -4.10 3.67 -10.68
CA VAL A 318 -3.81 5.11 -10.61
C VAL A 318 -2.38 5.42 -11.06
N THR A 319 -1.42 4.62 -10.63
CA THR A 319 0.01 4.89 -10.80
C THR A 319 0.59 4.36 -12.11
N THR A 320 -0.06 3.37 -12.75
CA THR A 320 0.42 2.71 -13.98
C THR A 320 0.86 3.70 -15.06
N THR A 321 0.01 4.66 -15.40
CA THR A 321 0.31 5.64 -16.46
C THR A 321 1.51 6.53 -16.10
N SER A 322 1.57 6.95 -14.83
CA SER A 322 2.64 7.82 -14.30
C SER A 322 3.98 7.09 -14.24
N VAL A 323 4.00 5.83 -13.79
CA VAL A 323 5.22 5.01 -13.79
C VAL A 323 5.67 4.72 -15.21
N ALA A 324 4.76 4.35 -16.12
CA ALA A 324 5.09 4.11 -17.53
C ALA A 324 5.71 5.37 -18.19
N MET A 325 5.21 6.57 -17.86
CA MET A 325 5.81 7.83 -18.33
C MET A 325 7.24 7.99 -17.83
N LEU A 326 7.49 7.82 -16.53
CA LEU A 326 8.84 7.91 -15.94
C LEU A 326 9.82 6.91 -16.54
N LEU A 327 9.41 5.64 -16.67
CA LEU A 327 10.25 4.58 -17.21
C LEU A 327 10.51 4.73 -18.71
N SER A 328 9.58 5.31 -19.47
CA SER A 328 9.72 5.49 -20.92
C SER A 328 10.95 6.31 -21.32
N PHE A 329 11.33 7.30 -20.51
CA PHE A 329 12.55 8.09 -20.74
C PHE A 329 13.81 7.24 -20.56
N GLY A 330 13.88 6.46 -19.48
CA GLY A 330 14.99 5.52 -19.26
C GLY A 330 15.09 4.46 -20.35
N ASP A 331 13.96 3.95 -20.81
CA ASP A 331 13.90 3.00 -21.93
C ASP A 331 14.38 3.61 -23.25
N ALA A 332 13.99 4.85 -23.54
CA ALA A 332 14.41 5.57 -24.73
C ALA A 332 15.93 5.77 -24.75
N ILE A 333 16.53 6.10 -23.61
CA ILE A 333 17.99 6.26 -23.47
C ILE A 333 18.71 4.92 -23.60
N ALA A 334 18.25 3.89 -22.90
CA ALA A 334 18.83 2.54 -22.95
C ALA A 334 18.81 1.93 -24.36
N LYS A 335 17.84 2.33 -25.20
CA LYS A 335 17.71 1.90 -26.62
C LYS A 335 18.34 2.86 -27.62
N SER A 336 18.87 4.00 -27.17
CA SER A 336 19.49 5.01 -28.03
C SER A 336 20.85 4.55 -28.58
N LYS A 337 21.42 5.29 -29.53
CA LYS A 337 22.76 4.99 -30.07
C LYS A 337 23.78 4.96 -28.92
N ARG A 338 24.48 3.83 -28.77
CA ARG A 338 25.54 3.62 -27.78
C ARG A 338 26.77 4.46 -28.15
N SER A 339 27.39 5.08 -27.15
CA SER A 339 28.67 5.76 -27.27
C SER A 339 29.40 5.73 -25.92
N PRO A 340 30.75 5.77 -25.89
CA PRO A 340 31.51 5.69 -24.64
C PRO A 340 31.15 6.79 -23.63
N GLU A 341 30.87 8.01 -24.10
CA GLU A 341 30.52 9.17 -23.26
C GLU A 341 29.21 8.96 -22.51
N LYS A 342 28.28 8.19 -23.10
CA LYS A 342 26.99 7.86 -22.49
C LYS A 342 27.10 6.85 -21.35
N LEU A 343 28.22 6.13 -21.23
CA LEU A 343 28.36 5.06 -20.24
C LEU A 343 28.16 5.56 -18.82
N PHE A 344 28.78 6.68 -18.45
CA PHE A 344 28.70 7.24 -17.10
C PHE A 344 27.27 7.63 -16.72
N VAL A 345 26.59 8.30 -17.65
CA VAL A 345 25.21 8.72 -17.45
C VAL A 345 24.24 7.53 -17.36
N LEU A 346 24.47 6.48 -18.16
CA LEU A 346 23.72 5.21 -18.03
C LEU A 346 23.95 4.54 -16.67
N LEU A 347 25.18 4.61 -16.15
CA LEU A 347 25.50 4.08 -14.83
C LEU A 347 24.83 4.90 -13.72
N ASP A 348 24.80 6.23 -13.80
CA ASP A 348 24.06 7.07 -12.85
C ASP A 348 22.57 6.71 -12.82
N MET A 349 21.95 6.50 -14.00
CA MET A 349 20.57 6.03 -14.10
C MET A 349 20.38 4.65 -13.48
N TYR A 350 21.32 3.73 -13.71
CA TYR A 350 21.29 2.40 -13.09
C TYR A 350 21.42 2.48 -11.56
N GLU A 351 22.27 3.37 -11.04
CA GLU A 351 22.45 3.55 -9.61
C GLU A 351 21.19 4.06 -8.93
N ILE A 352 20.50 5.04 -9.51
CA ILE A 352 19.26 5.53 -8.91
C ILE A 352 18.16 4.46 -8.92
N MET A 353 18.05 3.70 -9.99
CA MET A 353 17.08 2.60 -10.06
C MET A 353 17.38 1.51 -9.03
N ARG A 354 18.67 1.25 -8.75
CA ARG A 354 19.11 0.33 -7.70
C ARG A 354 18.87 0.89 -6.30
N GLU A 355 19.11 2.17 -6.09
CA GLU A 355 18.83 2.87 -4.82
C GLU A 355 17.34 2.79 -4.48
N LEU A 356 16.45 3.06 -5.44
CA LEU A 356 15.00 3.09 -5.23
C LEU A 356 14.34 1.70 -5.24
N HIS A 357 15.09 0.63 -5.47
CA HIS A 357 14.54 -0.71 -5.63
C HIS A 357 13.77 -1.17 -4.38
N SER A 358 14.33 -0.97 -3.19
CA SER A 358 13.66 -1.31 -1.93
C SER A 358 12.36 -0.53 -1.73
N GLU A 359 12.36 0.76 -2.05
CA GLU A 359 11.21 1.64 -1.91
C GLU A 359 10.10 1.23 -2.88
N ILE A 360 10.45 0.91 -4.13
CA ILE A 360 9.50 0.41 -5.13
C ILE A 360 8.88 -0.92 -4.67
N GLU A 361 9.68 -1.88 -4.19
CA GLU A 361 9.15 -3.14 -3.65
C GLU A 361 8.24 -2.92 -2.42
N SER A 362 8.56 -1.93 -1.57
CA SER A 362 7.76 -1.60 -0.39
C SER A 362 6.46 -0.86 -0.69
N LEU A 363 6.42 -0.03 -1.74
CA LEU A 363 5.25 0.76 -2.12
C LEU A 363 4.27 -0.03 -2.99
N PHE A 364 4.80 -0.87 -3.88
CA PHE A 364 4.01 -1.57 -4.91
C PHE A 364 3.72 -3.02 -4.47
N ILE A 365 2.97 -3.15 -3.37
CA ILE A 365 2.61 -4.44 -2.77
C ILE A 365 1.47 -5.11 -3.56
N GLY A 366 1.42 -6.44 -3.52
CA GLY A 366 0.30 -7.22 -4.02
C GLY A 366 0.44 -7.66 -5.48
N LYS A 367 -0.53 -8.47 -5.92
CA LYS A 367 -0.51 -9.07 -7.27
C LYS A 367 -0.74 -8.02 -8.36
N ALA A 368 -1.63 -7.05 -8.11
CA ALA A 368 -1.97 -6.01 -9.07
C ALA A 368 -0.79 -5.10 -9.43
N CYS A 369 0.16 -4.93 -8.49
CA CYS A 369 1.35 -4.11 -8.69
C CYS A 369 2.55 -4.85 -9.31
N THR A 370 2.42 -6.16 -9.60
CA THR A 370 3.53 -6.99 -10.10
C THR A 370 4.09 -6.46 -11.42
N GLU A 371 3.23 -6.09 -12.36
CA GLU A 371 3.66 -5.57 -13.67
C GLU A 371 4.48 -4.28 -13.55
N ILE A 372 4.14 -3.42 -12.59
CA ILE A 372 4.88 -2.17 -12.31
C ILE A 372 6.29 -2.49 -11.79
N ARG A 373 6.40 -3.43 -10.84
CA ARG A 373 7.69 -3.85 -10.28
C ARG A 373 8.56 -4.54 -11.33
N GLU A 374 7.97 -5.43 -12.13
CA GLU A 374 8.66 -6.10 -13.24
C GLU A 374 9.13 -5.10 -14.30
N SER A 375 8.34 -4.07 -14.60
CA SER A 375 8.74 -3.01 -15.55
C SER A 375 9.91 -2.18 -15.02
N ALA A 376 9.89 -1.79 -13.74
CA ALA A 376 11.00 -1.04 -13.13
C ALA A 376 12.28 -1.89 -13.04
N PHE A 377 12.16 -3.16 -12.68
CA PHE A 377 13.28 -4.10 -12.69
C PHE A 377 13.79 -4.38 -14.11
N GLY A 378 12.89 -4.48 -15.08
CA GLY A 378 13.19 -4.63 -16.50
C GLY A 378 14.04 -3.47 -17.02
N LEU A 379 13.65 -2.23 -16.73
CA LEU A 379 14.46 -1.05 -17.06
C LEU A 379 15.85 -1.12 -16.41
N THR A 380 15.92 -1.47 -15.12
CA THR A 380 17.19 -1.58 -14.38
C THR A 380 18.14 -2.58 -15.05
N LYS A 381 17.61 -3.74 -15.46
CA LYS A 381 18.37 -4.76 -16.18
C LYS A 381 18.81 -4.26 -17.55
N GLN A 382 17.92 -3.57 -18.28
CA GLN A 382 18.21 -3.03 -19.60
C GLN A 382 19.32 -1.98 -19.53
N LEU A 383 19.28 -1.06 -18.55
CA LEU A 383 20.33 -0.07 -18.32
C LEU A 383 21.69 -0.73 -18.05
N ALA A 384 21.71 -1.75 -17.18
CA ALA A 384 22.94 -2.50 -16.88
C ALA A 384 23.50 -3.23 -18.11
N GLN A 385 22.62 -3.85 -18.91
CA GLN A 385 23.01 -4.53 -20.14
C GLN A 385 23.55 -3.54 -21.18
N THR A 386 22.86 -2.42 -21.43
CA THR A 386 23.32 -1.38 -22.34
C THR A 386 24.67 -0.81 -21.90
N ALA A 387 24.89 -0.62 -20.58
CA ALA A 387 26.19 -0.18 -20.06
C ALA A 387 27.30 -1.21 -20.34
N GLN A 388 27.05 -2.51 -20.12
CA GLN A 388 28.01 -3.57 -20.44
C GLN A 388 28.34 -3.61 -21.93
N GLU A 389 27.31 -3.58 -22.78
CA GLU A 389 27.47 -3.57 -24.23
C GLU A 389 28.19 -2.31 -24.74
N THR A 390 27.96 -1.15 -24.11
CA THR A 390 28.67 0.10 -24.44
C THR A 390 30.15 0.02 -24.07
N PHE A 391 30.47 -0.63 -22.95
CA PHE A 391 31.86 -0.87 -22.55
C PHE A 391 32.57 -1.85 -23.50
N SER A 392 31.90 -2.92 -23.92
CA SER A 392 32.44 -3.86 -24.93
C SER A 392 32.65 -3.18 -26.29
N ASP A 393 31.71 -2.34 -26.75
CA ASP A 393 31.88 -1.55 -27.98
C ASP A 393 33.09 -0.62 -27.91
N PHE A 394 33.36 -0.02 -26.74
CA PHE A 394 34.54 0.81 -26.54
C PHE A 394 35.83 0.00 -26.66
N GLU A 395 35.90 -1.18 -26.04
CA GLU A 395 37.05 -2.09 -26.15
C GLU A 395 37.32 -2.47 -27.62
N GLU A 396 36.27 -2.88 -28.35
CA GLU A 396 36.36 -3.24 -29.77
C GLU A 396 36.78 -2.04 -30.64
N ALA A 397 36.28 -0.83 -30.33
CA ALA A 397 36.66 0.39 -31.04
C ALA A 397 38.14 0.73 -30.84
N VAL A 398 38.65 0.60 -29.62
CA VAL A 398 40.06 0.83 -29.29
C VAL A 398 40.97 -0.19 -30.00
N GLU A 399 40.59 -1.47 -30.01
CA GLU A 399 41.35 -2.53 -30.69
C GLU A 399 41.44 -2.27 -32.21
N LYS A 400 40.32 -1.88 -32.83
CA LYS A 400 40.25 -1.59 -34.27
C LYS A 400 40.99 -0.32 -34.68
N ASP A 401 41.03 0.71 -33.83
CA ASP A 401 41.71 1.98 -34.14
C ASP A 401 43.23 1.88 -33.94
N ALA A 402 43.67 1.14 -32.90
CA ALA A 402 45.09 0.90 -32.61
C ALA A 402 45.86 0.20 -33.75
N THR A 403 45.17 -0.46 -34.69
CA THR A 403 45.78 -1.15 -35.84
C THR A 403 45.90 -0.30 -37.10
N LYS A 404 45.28 0.89 -37.15
CA LYS A 404 45.13 1.69 -38.39
C LYS A 404 46.01 2.93 -38.48
N THR A 405 46.38 3.53 -37.35
CA THR A 405 47.11 4.81 -37.32
C THR A 405 48.45 4.66 -36.62
N ALA A 406 49.51 4.52 -37.41
CA ALA A 406 50.88 4.64 -36.92
C ALA A 406 51.27 6.13 -36.84
N VAL A 407 51.75 6.58 -35.68
CA VAL A 407 52.24 7.95 -35.51
C VAL A 407 53.64 8.03 -36.11
N SER A 408 53.82 8.86 -37.13
CA SER A 408 55.06 8.94 -37.92
C SER A 408 56.24 9.59 -37.19
N ASP A 409 55.99 10.30 -36.09
CA ASP A 409 57.01 10.98 -35.27
C ASP A 409 57.46 10.18 -34.04
N GLY A 410 56.89 9.00 -33.80
CA GLY A 410 57.21 8.16 -32.64
C GLY A 410 56.67 8.66 -31.30
N THR A 411 55.78 9.66 -31.29
CA THR A 411 55.11 10.16 -30.08
C THR A 411 53.94 9.27 -29.65
N VAL A 412 53.44 9.50 -28.43
CA VAL A 412 52.30 8.75 -27.88
C VAL A 412 51.05 9.02 -28.70
N HIS A 413 50.40 7.95 -29.17
CA HIS A 413 49.18 8.06 -29.94
C HIS A 413 48.06 8.73 -29.12
N PRO A 414 47.30 9.71 -29.66
CA PRO A 414 46.21 10.38 -28.94
C PRO A 414 45.17 9.44 -28.32
N LEU A 415 44.93 8.29 -28.98
CA LEU A 415 44.10 7.20 -28.45
C LEU A 415 44.57 6.69 -27.10
N THR A 416 45.89 6.60 -26.85
CA THR A 416 46.44 6.15 -25.56
C THR A 416 46.04 7.11 -24.44
N SER A 417 46.18 8.42 -24.66
CA SER A 417 45.75 9.45 -23.70
C SER A 417 44.23 9.43 -23.48
N TYR A 418 43.46 9.22 -24.55
CA TYR A 418 42.00 9.11 -24.48
C TYR A 418 41.56 7.90 -23.63
N VAL A 419 42.14 6.72 -23.88
CA VAL A 419 41.84 5.49 -23.14
C VAL A 419 42.22 5.62 -21.66
N ILE A 420 43.39 6.18 -21.35
CA ILE A 420 43.82 6.40 -19.96
C ILE A 420 42.87 7.35 -19.24
N ASN A 421 42.46 8.45 -19.87
CA ASN A 421 41.49 9.37 -19.28
C ASN A 421 40.12 8.69 -19.07
N TYR A 422 39.66 7.90 -20.03
CA TYR A 422 38.40 7.16 -19.91
C TYR A 422 38.42 6.15 -18.75
N VAL A 423 39.52 5.41 -18.61
CA VAL A 423 39.72 4.47 -17.49
C VAL A 423 39.82 5.22 -16.16
N LYS A 424 40.49 6.38 -16.12
CA LYS A 424 40.54 7.24 -14.93
C LYS A 424 39.13 7.66 -14.48
N PHE A 425 38.28 8.09 -15.41
CA PHE A 425 36.88 8.43 -15.11
C PHE A 425 36.08 7.23 -14.59
N LEU A 426 36.30 6.03 -15.13
CA LEU A 426 35.68 4.80 -14.61
C LEU A 426 36.12 4.49 -13.17
N PHE A 427 37.39 4.70 -12.84
CA PHE A 427 37.89 4.52 -11.47
C PHE A 427 37.32 5.57 -10.51
N GLU A 428 37.18 6.82 -10.96
CA GLU A 428 36.55 7.89 -10.18
C GLU A 428 35.06 7.59 -9.91
N PHE A 429 34.33 7.13 -10.92
CA PHE A 429 32.95 6.65 -10.78
C PHE A 429 32.86 5.49 -9.78
N MET A 430 33.72 4.48 -9.90
CA MET A 430 33.78 3.37 -8.95
C MET A 430 34.09 3.84 -7.53
N LYS A 431 34.90 4.88 -7.35
CA LYS A 431 35.18 5.46 -6.04
C LYS A 431 33.95 6.17 -5.46
N TYR A 432 33.25 6.97 -6.26
CA TYR A 432 32.04 7.70 -5.87
C TYR A 432 30.89 6.75 -5.48
N SER A 433 30.60 5.77 -6.34
CA SER A 433 29.63 4.68 -6.10
C SER A 433 29.93 3.92 -4.79
N ASN A 434 31.21 3.80 -4.45
CA ASN A 434 31.66 3.12 -3.24
C ASN A 434 31.72 4.02 -2.00
N SER A 435 31.79 5.35 -2.15
CA SER A 435 31.82 6.32 -1.04
C SER A 435 30.44 6.82 -0.61
N GLY A 436 29.40 6.65 -1.44
CA GLY A 436 27.99 6.93 -1.07
C GLY A 436 27.39 5.92 -0.06
N GLY A 437 28.13 4.88 0.30
CA GLY A 437 27.78 3.98 1.41
C GLY A 437 28.51 4.39 2.68
N VAL A 438 27.91 5.29 3.46
CA VAL A 438 28.35 5.55 4.84
C VAL A 438 27.99 4.33 5.69
N ASP A 439 29.02 3.82 6.37
CA ASP A 439 29.04 2.85 7.47
C ASP A 439 28.42 1.45 7.25
N GLY A 440 29.32 0.49 7.04
CA GLY A 440 29.78 -0.26 8.21
C GLY A 440 28.75 -1.01 9.05
N GLN A 441 27.64 -1.51 8.50
CA GLN A 441 26.97 -2.70 9.02
C GLN A 441 26.03 -3.32 7.98
N ASN A 442 26.19 -4.63 7.80
CA ASN A 442 25.51 -5.51 6.84
C ASN A 442 25.75 -5.20 5.36
N SER A 443 26.90 -5.70 4.89
CA SER A 443 27.12 -6.01 3.48
C SER A 443 26.00 -6.90 2.95
N SER A 444 25.07 -6.32 2.21
CA SER A 444 24.18 -7.06 1.32
C SER A 444 25.00 -7.70 0.20
N GLY A 445 25.29 -9.00 0.36
CA GLY A 445 25.14 -9.97 -0.73
C GLY A 445 26.23 -10.10 -1.80
N VAL A 446 27.42 -9.49 -1.70
CA VAL A 446 28.51 -9.88 -2.61
C VAL A 446 29.09 -11.22 -2.15
N SER A 447 28.82 -12.29 -2.91
CA SER A 447 29.26 -13.63 -2.53
C SER A 447 30.79 -13.73 -2.49
N ARG A 448 31.31 -14.46 -1.50
CA ARG A 448 32.75 -14.70 -1.32
C ARG A 448 33.41 -15.33 -2.56
N SER A 449 32.65 -16.08 -3.37
CA SER A 449 33.11 -16.64 -4.65
C SER A 449 33.31 -15.55 -5.70
N ILE A 450 32.39 -14.60 -5.85
CA ILE A 450 32.51 -13.49 -6.81
C ILE A 450 33.73 -12.62 -6.48
N VAL A 451 33.96 -12.32 -5.20
CA VAL A 451 35.14 -11.55 -4.76
C VAL A 451 36.43 -12.28 -5.12
N LYS A 452 36.50 -13.59 -4.86
CA LYS A 452 37.65 -14.43 -5.22
C LYS A 452 37.90 -14.47 -6.72
N ASP A 453 36.86 -14.51 -7.53
CA ASP A 453 37.00 -14.50 -8.99
C ASP A 453 37.46 -13.14 -9.50
N ARG A 454 36.98 -12.03 -8.92
CA ARG A 454 37.50 -10.68 -9.22
C ARG A 454 38.99 -10.53 -8.93
N PHE A 455 39.47 -11.05 -7.80
CA PHE A 455 40.91 -11.06 -7.48
C PHE A 455 41.72 -11.88 -8.49
N LYS A 456 41.23 -13.05 -8.90
CA LYS A 456 41.89 -13.85 -9.94
C LYS A 456 41.93 -13.14 -11.28
N THR A 457 40.81 -12.58 -11.73
CA THR A 457 40.71 -11.85 -12.99
C THR A 457 41.66 -10.66 -13.01
N PHE A 458 41.71 -9.90 -11.91
CA PHE A 458 42.68 -8.81 -11.77
C PHE A 458 44.12 -9.31 -11.89
N ASN A 459 44.50 -10.38 -11.18
CA ASN A 459 45.86 -10.91 -11.24
C ASN A 459 46.25 -11.33 -12.67
N VAL A 460 45.36 -12.04 -13.38
CA VAL A 460 45.59 -12.46 -14.77
C VAL A 460 45.72 -11.26 -15.69
N GLN A 461 44.77 -10.32 -15.64
CA GLN A 461 44.78 -9.12 -16.49
C GLN A 461 45.99 -8.23 -16.23
N PHE A 462 46.37 -8.04 -14.96
CA PHE A 462 47.54 -7.25 -14.62
C PHE A 462 48.83 -7.92 -15.05
N GLU A 463 48.97 -9.25 -14.90
CA GLU A 463 50.14 -10.00 -15.39
C GLU A 463 50.28 -9.92 -16.92
N GLU A 464 49.19 -10.10 -17.66
CA GLU A 464 49.19 -9.96 -19.12
C GLU A 464 49.49 -8.53 -19.57
N LEU A 465 48.98 -7.53 -18.86
CA LEU A 465 49.26 -6.13 -19.14
C LEU A 465 50.73 -5.81 -18.85
N HIS A 466 51.23 -6.22 -17.69
CA HIS A 466 52.63 -6.02 -17.29
C HIS A 466 53.58 -6.66 -18.31
N GLN A 467 53.31 -7.91 -18.73
CA GLN A 467 54.13 -8.60 -19.72
C GLN A 467 54.13 -7.89 -21.08
N ARG A 468 53.03 -7.26 -21.49
CA ARG A 468 52.96 -6.50 -22.74
C ARG A 468 53.66 -5.15 -22.62
N GLN A 469 53.37 -4.38 -21.57
CA GLN A 469 53.86 -3.01 -21.39
C GLN A 469 55.37 -2.95 -21.08
N THR A 470 55.94 -3.99 -20.46
CA THR A 470 57.40 -4.12 -20.26
C THR A 470 58.17 -4.39 -21.57
N GLN A 471 57.50 -4.86 -22.63
CA GLN A 471 58.13 -5.07 -23.94
C GLN A 471 58.19 -3.81 -24.78
N TRP A 472 57.35 -2.82 -24.47
CA TRP A 472 57.33 -1.55 -25.19
C TRP A 472 58.47 -0.67 -24.70
N THR A 473 58.95 0.23 -25.55
CA THR A 473 60.02 1.17 -25.21
C THR A 473 59.53 2.57 -25.49
N VAL A 474 59.57 3.45 -24.49
CA VAL A 474 59.35 4.89 -24.68
C VAL A 474 60.73 5.58 -24.60
N PRO A 475 61.32 6.04 -25.72
CA PRO A 475 62.70 6.55 -25.72
C PRO A 475 62.92 7.76 -24.81
N ASP A 476 61.92 8.65 -24.73
CA ASP A 476 61.95 9.84 -23.87
C ASP A 476 61.76 9.44 -22.39
N THR A 477 62.77 9.76 -21.57
CA THR A 477 62.78 9.42 -20.14
C THR A 477 61.77 10.24 -19.34
N GLU A 478 61.58 11.52 -19.63
CA GLU A 478 60.63 12.37 -18.90
C GLU A 478 59.18 11.95 -19.20
N LEU A 479 58.88 11.66 -20.46
CA LEU A 479 57.58 11.16 -20.87
C LEU A 479 57.30 9.77 -20.29
N ARG A 480 58.31 8.88 -20.25
CA ARG A 480 58.20 7.55 -19.65
C ARG A 480 57.84 7.61 -18.18
N GLU A 481 58.57 8.42 -17.41
CA GLU A 481 58.31 8.61 -15.97
C GLU A 481 56.94 9.27 -15.73
N SER A 482 56.57 10.27 -16.54
CA SER A 482 55.25 10.91 -16.44
C SER A 482 54.10 9.93 -16.70
N LEU A 483 54.24 9.03 -17.67
CA LEU A 483 53.24 8.00 -17.95
C LEU A 483 53.13 6.97 -16.82
N ARG A 484 54.28 6.52 -16.28
CA ARG A 484 54.31 5.60 -15.12
C ARG A 484 53.61 6.21 -13.92
N LEU A 485 53.92 7.46 -13.60
CA LEU A 485 53.28 8.21 -12.50
C LEU A 485 51.77 8.36 -12.72
N ALA A 486 51.33 8.73 -13.92
CA ALA A 486 49.91 8.88 -14.22
C ALA A 486 49.13 7.56 -14.06
N VAL A 487 49.71 6.43 -14.48
CA VAL A 487 49.09 5.11 -14.30
C VAL A 487 49.08 4.72 -12.82
N ALA A 488 50.16 4.96 -12.08
CA ALA A 488 50.26 4.66 -10.66
C ALA A 488 49.27 5.49 -9.81
N GLU A 489 49.12 6.78 -10.11
CA GLU A 489 48.15 7.67 -9.45
C GLU A 489 46.70 7.22 -9.60
N VAL A 490 46.37 6.53 -10.69
CA VAL A 490 45.02 6.00 -10.94
C VAL A 490 44.85 4.60 -10.34
N LEU A 491 45.81 3.70 -10.58
CA LEU A 491 45.68 2.29 -10.22
C LEU A 491 45.85 2.04 -8.71
N LEU A 492 46.85 2.67 -8.07
CA LEU A 492 47.21 2.35 -6.69
C LEU A 492 46.13 2.75 -5.67
N PRO A 493 45.49 3.94 -5.76
CA PRO A 493 44.40 4.28 -4.84
C PRO A 493 43.19 3.35 -4.99
N ALA A 494 42.86 2.96 -6.22
CA ALA A 494 41.77 2.03 -6.50
C ALA A 494 42.05 0.64 -5.94
N TYR A 495 43.26 0.12 -6.15
CA TYR A 495 43.68 -1.18 -5.63
C TYR A 495 43.72 -1.21 -4.09
N ARG A 496 44.27 -0.17 -3.46
CA ARG A 496 44.29 -0.02 -1.99
C ARG A 496 42.88 -0.01 -1.40
N SER A 497 41.95 0.71 -2.03
CA SER A 497 40.55 0.74 -1.62
C SER A 497 39.88 -0.64 -1.75
N PHE A 498 40.14 -1.33 -2.87
CA PHE A 498 39.62 -2.67 -3.14
C PHE A 498 40.12 -3.72 -2.12
N ILE A 499 41.43 -3.73 -1.81
CA ILE A 499 42.00 -4.59 -0.77
C ILE A 499 41.42 -4.24 0.61
N LYS A 500 41.33 -2.96 0.98
CA LYS A 500 40.80 -2.56 2.29
C LYS A 500 39.37 -3.04 2.51
N ARG A 501 38.55 -3.05 1.45
CA ARG A 501 37.13 -3.42 1.54
C ARG A 501 36.88 -4.93 1.44
N PHE A 502 37.62 -5.64 0.59
CA PHE A 502 37.37 -7.05 0.28
C PHE A 502 38.45 -8.01 0.76
N GLY A 503 39.61 -7.50 1.18
CA GLY A 503 40.73 -8.27 1.76
C GLY A 503 40.32 -9.15 2.94
N PRO A 504 39.61 -8.64 3.96
CA PRO A 504 39.21 -9.43 5.13
C PRO A 504 38.33 -10.66 4.78
N LEU A 505 37.52 -10.56 3.72
CA LEU A 505 36.66 -11.64 3.22
C LEU A 505 37.45 -12.79 2.57
N VAL A 506 38.65 -12.51 2.07
CA VAL A 506 39.51 -13.47 1.37
C VAL A 506 40.63 -13.98 2.29
N GLU A 507 41.14 -13.14 3.17
CA GLU A 507 42.14 -13.46 4.21
C GLU A 507 41.66 -14.49 5.23
N SER A 508 40.36 -14.49 5.54
CA SER A 508 39.70 -15.46 6.44
C SER A 508 39.60 -16.89 5.88
N GLY A 509 40.31 -17.22 4.80
CA GLY A 509 40.26 -18.52 4.12
C GLY A 509 41.64 -19.16 4.02
N LYS A 510 41.72 -20.50 4.04
CA LYS A 510 42.97 -21.27 4.09
C LYS A 510 43.97 -21.06 2.92
N ASN A 511 43.69 -20.19 1.94
CA ASN A 511 44.49 -19.97 0.72
C ASN A 511 44.48 -18.49 0.27
N SER A 512 44.67 -17.53 1.18
CA SER A 512 44.60 -16.09 0.88
C SER A 512 45.61 -15.62 -0.18
N GLN A 513 46.84 -16.14 -0.13
CA GLN A 513 47.94 -15.84 -1.06
C GLN A 513 47.65 -16.23 -2.52
N LYS A 514 46.68 -17.12 -2.77
CA LYS A 514 46.27 -17.48 -4.13
C LYS A 514 45.45 -16.37 -4.81
N TYR A 515 44.86 -15.47 -4.02
CA TYR A 515 43.94 -14.44 -4.50
C TYR A 515 44.53 -13.05 -4.34
N ILE A 516 45.11 -12.74 -3.18
CA ILE A 516 45.83 -11.48 -2.93
C ILE A 516 47.31 -11.76 -3.21
N ARG A 517 47.71 -11.65 -4.48
CA ARG A 517 49.06 -12.00 -4.96
C ARG A 517 50.05 -10.82 -4.86
N TYR A 518 49.55 -9.59 -4.90
CA TYR A 518 50.36 -8.37 -4.95
C TYR A 518 49.95 -7.42 -3.82
N SER A 519 50.94 -6.79 -3.16
CA SER A 519 50.68 -5.60 -2.35
C SER A 519 50.60 -4.35 -3.23
N ALA A 520 50.12 -3.23 -2.67
CA ALA A 520 50.11 -1.97 -3.41
C ALA A 520 51.54 -1.52 -3.74
N GLU A 521 52.49 -1.83 -2.87
CA GLU A 521 53.92 -1.56 -3.04
C GLU A 521 54.54 -2.47 -4.13
N ASP A 522 54.04 -3.71 -4.26
CA ASP A 522 54.46 -4.61 -5.35
C ASP A 522 53.97 -4.13 -6.71
N LEU A 523 52.72 -3.68 -6.79
CA LEU A 523 52.18 -3.12 -8.03
C LEU A 523 52.91 -1.85 -8.43
N ASP A 524 53.23 -0.96 -7.50
CA ASP A 524 53.97 0.28 -7.76
C ASP A 524 55.36 -0.02 -8.33
N ARG A 525 56.08 -0.97 -7.72
CA ARG A 525 57.38 -1.43 -8.23
C ARG A 525 57.27 -2.00 -9.65
N MET A 526 56.25 -2.82 -9.91
CA MET A 526 56.01 -3.43 -11.22
C MET A 526 55.60 -2.40 -12.29
N LEU A 527 54.85 -1.36 -11.93
CA LEU A 527 54.58 -0.23 -12.85
C LEU A 527 55.86 0.53 -13.22
N GLY A 528 56.83 0.57 -12.31
CA GLY A 528 58.17 1.10 -12.55
C GLY A 528 58.94 0.37 -13.66
N GLU A 529 58.56 -0.86 -14.04
CA GLU A 529 59.21 -1.62 -15.12
C GLU A 529 58.57 -1.35 -16.50
N PHE A 530 57.46 -0.60 -16.57
CA PHE A 530 56.75 -0.35 -17.82
C PHE A 530 57.60 0.46 -18.79
N PHE A 531 57.50 0.16 -20.08
CA PHE A 531 58.12 0.95 -21.15
C PHE A 531 59.65 0.97 -21.19
N GLU A 532 60.35 0.03 -20.51
CA GLU A 532 61.81 -0.09 -20.54
C GLU A 532 62.33 -0.76 -21.81
N GLY A 533 61.53 -1.66 -22.40
CA GLY A 533 61.96 -2.57 -23.44
C GLY A 533 62.89 -3.66 -22.91
N LYS A 534 63.05 -4.77 -23.65
CA LYS A 534 64.06 -5.78 -23.30
C LYS A 534 65.45 -5.21 -23.56
N THR A 535 66.23 -5.00 -22.51
CA THR A 535 67.69 -4.84 -22.63
C THR A 535 68.26 -6.15 -23.19
N LEU A 536 68.56 -6.20 -24.50
CA LEU A 536 69.47 -7.21 -25.02
C LEU A 536 70.83 -6.98 -24.33
N ASN A 537 71.22 -7.94 -23.50
CA ASN A 537 72.53 -8.01 -22.87
C ASN A 537 73.64 -7.57 -23.84
N GLU A 538 74.36 -6.50 -23.50
CA GLU A 538 75.66 -6.22 -24.11
C GLU A 538 76.60 -7.41 -23.83
N PRO A 539 77.34 -7.91 -24.83
CA PRO A 539 78.32 -8.96 -24.59
C PRO A 539 79.46 -8.38 -23.76
N LYS A 540 79.72 -9.01 -22.61
CA LYS A 540 80.92 -8.77 -21.79
C LYS A 540 82.16 -8.81 -22.68
N ARG A 541 82.92 -7.72 -22.65
CA ARG A 541 84.26 -7.64 -23.22
C ARG A 541 85.29 -8.25 -22.29
#